data_AF-A0A258ADE0-F1
#
_entry.id   AF-A0A258ADE0-F1
#
_cell.length_a   1.000
_cell.length_b   1.000
_cell.length_c   1.000
_cell.angle_alpha   90.00
_cell.angle_beta   90.00
_cell.angle_gamma   90.00
#
_symmetry.space_group_name_H-M   'P 1'
#
loop_
_entity.id
_entity.type
_entity.pdbx_description
1 polymer ?
#
loop_
_entity_poly.entity_id
_entity_poly.type
_entity_poly.pdbx_seq_one_letter_code
_entity_poly.pdbx_strand_id
1 'polypeptide(L)' 'MKTSLLLACALLVAGTSFAGAQSGPTRAEQMACRSDAQKLCASFIGQPQPMNGCLRNNKAKLSADCRKVVEARGG' A
#
# COMPACT_ATOMS: atom_id res chain seq x y z
N MET A 1 -20.45 17.72 -54.30
CA MET A 1 -20.54 16.50 -53.44
C MET A 1 -19.34 15.62 -53.75
N LYS A 2 -18.73 15.00 -52.73
CA LYS A 2 -17.52 14.14 -52.73
C LYS A 2 -16.15 14.84 -52.71
N THR A 3 -15.79 15.36 -51.54
CA THR A 3 -14.42 15.31 -51.02
C THR A 3 -14.49 14.72 -49.63
N SER A 4 -14.92 13.45 -49.56
CA SER A 4 -14.57 12.59 -48.44
C SER A 4 -13.07 12.38 -48.52
N LEU A 5 -12.30 13.00 -47.63
CA LEU A 5 -11.17 12.38 -46.95
C LEU A 5 -10.47 13.40 -46.03
N LEU A 6 -10.31 13.00 -44.76
CA LEU A 6 -9.21 13.36 -43.85
C LEU A 6 -9.29 14.78 -43.23
N LEU A 7 -9.00 15.05 -41.95
CA LEU A 7 -8.31 14.27 -40.94
C LEU A 7 -8.56 14.90 -39.54
N ALA A 8 -9.05 14.06 -38.63
CA ALA A 8 -8.66 13.93 -37.22
C ALA A 8 -8.63 15.14 -36.28
N CYS A 9 -9.60 15.11 -35.36
CA CYS A 9 -9.57 15.67 -34.01
C CYS A 9 -8.26 15.39 -33.27
N ALA A 10 -7.48 16.42 -32.94
CA ALA A 10 -6.40 16.35 -31.96
C ALA A 10 -6.86 17.02 -30.65
N LEU A 11 -7.74 16.34 -29.90
CA LEU A 11 -8.14 16.74 -28.55
C LEU A 11 -7.35 15.92 -27.52
N LEU A 12 -6.47 16.62 -26.80
CA LEU A 12 -6.19 16.49 -25.36
C LEU A 12 -5.88 15.07 -24.82
N VAL A 13 -4.60 14.72 -24.74
CA VAL A 13 -4.09 13.68 -23.83
C VAL A 13 -3.47 14.42 -22.63
N ALA A 14 -4.23 14.68 -21.55
CA ALA A 14 -4.42 13.80 -20.40
C ALA A 14 -3.13 13.57 -19.57
N GLY A 15 -2.77 14.56 -18.75
CA GLY A 15 -1.85 14.38 -17.63
C GLY A 15 -2.58 13.74 -16.44
N THR A 16 -2.75 12.42 -16.45
CA THR A 16 -3.26 11.69 -15.29
C THR A 16 -2.11 11.33 -14.37
N SER A 17 -1.96 12.06 -13.26
CA SER A 17 -1.11 11.62 -12.15
C SER A 17 -1.66 10.31 -11.59
N PHE A 18 -0.96 9.21 -11.84
CA PHE A 18 -1.30 7.91 -11.28
C PHE A 18 -1.02 7.93 -9.78
N ALA A 19 -2.06 8.17 -8.97
CA ALA A 19 -2.04 7.82 -7.56
C ALA A 19 -2.01 6.28 -7.47
N GLY A 20 -0.82 5.70 -7.34
CA GLY A 20 -0.66 4.26 -7.21
C GLY A 20 -1.35 3.77 -5.94
N ALA A 21 -2.39 2.96 -6.09
CA ALA A 21 -2.96 2.19 -5.00
C ALA A 21 -1.85 1.27 -4.45
N GLN A 22 -1.35 1.56 -3.24
CA GLN A 22 -0.37 0.69 -2.60
C GLN A 22 -1.05 -0.63 -2.28
N SER A 23 -0.62 -1.69 -2.97
CA SER A 23 -1.04 -3.05 -2.69
C SER A 23 -0.70 -3.42 -1.24
N GLY A 24 -1.50 -4.32 -0.66
CA GLY A 24 -1.32 -4.79 0.72
C GLY A 24 0.05 -5.43 0.99
N PRO A 25 0.35 -5.77 2.26
CA PRO A 25 1.60 -6.44 2.63
C PRO A 25 1.75 -7.78 1.92
N THR A 26 2.91 -7.99 1.31
CA THR A 26 3.35 -9.28 0.77
C THR A 26 3.45 -10.31 1.89
N ARG A 27 3.47 -11.59 1.53
CA ARG A 27 3.64 -12.67 2.52
C ARG A 27 4.94 -12.53 3.32
N ALA A 28 6.03 -12.08 2.68
CA ALA A 28 7.30 -11.85 3.35
C ALA A 28 7.18 -10.76 4.43
N GLU A 29 6.52 -9.65 4.11
CA GLU A 29 6.26 -8.55 5.05
C GLU A 29 5.36 -8.97 6.21
N GLN A 30 4.32 -9.75 5.92
CA GLN A 30 3.44 -10.30 6.96
C GLN A 30 4.23 -11.23 7.92
N MET A 31 5.13 -12.05 7.38
CA MET A 31 5.97 -12.94 8.19
C MET A 31 6.99 -12.17 9.03
N ALA A 32 7.58 -11.10 8.49
CA ALA A 32 8.49 -10.22 9.24
C ALA A 32 7.80 -9.61 10.48
N CYS A 33 6.52 -9.28 10.36
CA CYS A 33 5.73 -8.73 11.47
C CYS A 33 5.00 -9.76 12.33
N ARG A 34 5.04 -11.05 11.99
CA ARG A 34 4.20 -12.08 12.64
C ARG A 34 4.44 -12.17 14.15
N SER A 35 5.69 -12.25 14.60
CA SER A 35 5.98 -12.35 16.03
C SER A 35 5.56 -11.09 16.79
N ASP A 36 5.75 -9.91 16.20
CA ASP A 36 5.41 -8.65 16.84
C ASP A 36 3.90 -8.45 16.90
N ALA A 37 3.20 -8.80 15.82
CA ALA A 37 1.74 -8.83 15.76
C ALA A 37 1.15 -9.74 16.84
N GLN A 38 1.72 -10.93 17.04
CA GLN A 38 1.27 -11.86 18.07
C GLN A 38 1.54 -11.36 19.50
N LYS A 39 2.67 -10.68 19.74
CA LYS A 39 3.05 -10.21 21.08
C LYS A 39 2.37 -8.89 21.47
N LEU A 40 2.24 -7.97 20.53
CA LEU A 40 1.82 -6.58 20.78
C LEU A 40 0.38 -6.30 20.34
N CYS A 41 -0.12 -7.06 19.37
CA CYS A 41 -1.36 -6.76 18.64
C CYS A 41 -2.29 -7.98 18.50
N ALA A 42 -2.21 -8.95 19.42
CA ALA A 42 -2.93 -10.23 19.33
C ALA A 42 -4.44 -10.08 19.10
N SER A 43 -5.06 -9.07 19.73
CA SER A 43 -6.50 -8.78 19.61
C SER A 43 -6.96 -8.42 18.20
N PHE A 44 -6.03 -8.08 17.30
CA PHE A 44 -6.31 -7.66 15.93
C PHE A 44 -5.91 -8.70 14.87
N ILE A 45 -5.58 -9.93 15.27
CA ILE A 45 -5.27 -11.01 14.32
C ILE A 45 -6.49 -11.24 13.40
N GLY A 46 -6.25 -11.28 12.09
CA GLY A 46 -7.30 -11.38 11.07
C GLY A 46 -8.02 -10.06 10.76
N GLN A 47 -7.64 -8.95 11.41
CA GLN A 47 -8.21 -7.62 11.18
C GLN A 47 -7.12 -6.68 10.61
N PRO A 48 -6.95 -6.58 9.28
CA PRO A 48 -5.80 -5.89 8.68
C PRO A 48 -5.68 -4.42 9.09
N GLN A 49 -6.80 -3.68 9.10
CA GLN A 49 -6.78 -2.24 9.42
C GLN A 49 -6.39 -1.98 10.89
N PRO A 50 -7.05 -2.60 11.90
CA PRO A 50 -6.62 -2.48 13.29
C PRO A 50 -5.21 -3.00 13.56
N MET A 51 -4.80 -4.09 12.90
CA MET A 51 -3.45 -4.65 13.03
C MET A 51 -2.39 -3.64 12.59
N ASN A 52 -2.55 -3.04 11.41
CA ASN A 52 -1.61 -2.05 10.89
C ASN A 52 -1.52 -0.83 11.82
N GLY A 53 -2.65 -0.34 12.33
CA GLY A 53 -2.67 0.75 13.31
C GLY A 53 -1.93 0.40 14.60
N CYS A 54 -2.13 -0.82 15.12
CA CYS A 54 -1.45 -1.28 16.32
C CYS A 54 0.08 -1.41 16.13
N LEU A 55 0.52 -1.97 14.99
CA LEU A 55 1.94 -2.09 14.66
C LEU A 55 2.61 -0.71 14.57
N ARG A 56 1.96 0.26 13.90
CA ARG A 56 2.43 1.65 13.84
C ARG A 56 2.55 2.28 15.22
N ASN A 57 1.54 2.14 16.08
CA ASN A 57 1.58 2.69 17.43
C ASN A 57 2.68 2.08 18.31
N ASN A 58 3.11 0.85 18.00
CA ASN A 58 4.16 0.15 18.72
C ASN A 58 5.51 0.15 17.97
N LYS A 59 5.71 1.03 16.98
CA LYS A 59 6.90 1.07 16.11
C LYS A 59 8.24 0.97 16.85
N ALA A 60 8.36 1.63 18.01
CA ALA A 60 9.57 1.60 18.84
C ALA A 60 9.85 0.24 19.50
N LYS A 61 8.82 -0.58 19.68
CA LYS A 61 8.88 -1.92 20.29
C LYS A 61 8.96 -3.04 19.25
N LEU A 62 8.79 -2.73 17.96
CA LEU A 62 8.88 -3.71 16.89
C LEU A 62 10.30 -4.23 16.74
N SER A 63 10.42 -5.47 16.28
CA SER A 63 11.67 -5.99 15.73
C SER A 63 12.18 -5.11 14.58
N ALA A 64 13.48 -5.20 14.31
CA ALA A 64 14.10 -4.41 13.24
C ALA A 64 13.44 -4.67 11.88
N ASP A 65 13.05 -5.91 11.61
CA ASP A 65 12.48 -6.29 10.32
C ASP A 65 11.03 -5.81 10.19
N CYS A 66 10.20 -5.98 11.21
CA CYS A 66 8.84 -5.45 11.16
C CYS A 66 8.81 -3.91 11.10
N ARG A 67 9.72 -3.24 11.81
CA ARG A 67 9.82 -1.78 11.75
C ARG A 67 10.12 -1.28 10.33
N LYS A 68 11.05 -1.94 9.61
CA LYS A 68 11.33 -1.61 8.21
C LYS A 68 10.09 -1.75 7.32
N VAL A 69 9.29 -2.81 7.53
CA VAL A 69 8.04 -3.02 6.80
C VAL A 69 7.04 -1.90 7.05
N VAL A 70 6.84 -1.55 8.33
CA VAL A 70 5.93 -0.47 8.73
C VAL A 70 6.39 0.88 8.14
N GLU A 71 7.69 1.17 8.19
CA GLU A 71 8.29 2.37 7.59
C GLU A 71 8.11 2.44 6.07
N ALA A 72 8.35 1.33 5.37
CA ALA A 72 8.17 1.25 3.93
C ALA A 72 6.69 1.44 3.49
N ARG A 73 5.74 1.28 4.43
CA ARG A 73 4.30 1.32 4.18
C ARG A 73 3.60 2.54 4.77
N GLY A 74 4.36 3.62 5.04
CA GLY A 74 3.80 4.89 5.47
C GLY A 74 3.80 5.11 6.99
N GLY A 75 4.60 4.32 7.71
CA GLY A 75 5.05 4.61 9.08
C GLY A 75 3.93 4.54 10.11
#